data_AF-A0A3D1CN00-F1
#
_entry.id   AF-A0A3D1CN00-F1
#
_cell.length_a   1.000
_cell.length_b   1.000
_cell.length_c   1.000
_cell.angle_alpha   90.00
_cell.angle_beta   90.00
_cell.angle_gamma   90.00
#
_symmetry.space_group_name_H-M   'P 1'
#
loop_
_entity.id
_entity.type
_entity.pdbx_description
1 polymer ?
#
loop_
_entity_poly.entity_id
_entity_poly.type
_entity_poly.pdbx_seq_one_letter_code
_entity_poly.pdbx_strand_id
1 'polypeptide(L)' 'MPVVFWIDFTAIERFILIASMIAVMVVELINSAIESTLDRVSLEHHLLTGRAKDYGSLAVLLTLIISITAWTLLLWHRFF' A
#
# COMPACT_ATOMS: atom_id res chain seq x y z
N MET A 1 10.58 -2.84 -8.45
CA MET A 1 10.37 -2.19 -9.77
C MET A 1 11.21 -2.78 -10.92
N PRO A 2 12.54 -3.00 -10.85
CA PRO A 2 13.29 -3.45 -12.04
C PRO A 2 12.87 -4.83 -12.56
N VAL A 3 12.44 -5.73 -11.65
CA VAL A 3 12.02 -7.10 -11.98
C VAL A 3 10.82 -7.15 -12.95
N VAL A 4 9.90 -6.18 -12.91
CA VAL A 4 8.73 -6.14 -13.83
C VAL A 4 9.14 -5.99 -15.29
N PHE A 5 10.26 -5.31 -15.53
CA PHE A 5 10.75 -5.04 -16.89
C PHE A 5 11.59 -6.17 -17.47
N TRP A 6 12.02 -7.12 -16.63
CA TRP A 6 12.89 -8.23 -17.01
C TRP A 6 12.10 -9.52 -17.27
N ILE A 7 10.88 -9.61 -16.73
CA ILE A 7 9.98 -10.75 -16.91
C ILE A 7 8.95 -10.39 -17.98
N ASP A 8 8.63 -11.35 -18.85
CA ASP A 8 7.79 -11.12 -20.02
C ASP A 8 6.28 -11.06 -19.69
N PHE A 9 5.87 -10.08 -18.88
CA PHE A 9 4.47 -9.84 -18.53
C PHE A 9 3.70 -9.14 -19.65
N THR A 10 2.40 -9.45 -19.77
CA THR A 10 1.49 -8.70 -20.65
C THR A 10 1.36 -7.24 -20.20
N ALA A 11 0.90 -6.35 -21.07
CA ALA A 11 0.74 -4.93 -20.73
C ALA A 11 -0.18 -4.72 -19.51
N ILE A 12 -1.26 -5.53 -19.40
CA ILE A 12 -2.21 -5.46 -18.28
C ILE A 12 -1.57 -5.96 -16.99
N GLU A 13 -0.83 -7.07 -17.03
CA GLU A 13 -0.11 -7.61 -15.86
C GLU A 13 0.92 -6.60 -15.33
N ARG A 14 1.72 -5.99 -16.21
CA ARG A 14 2.67 -4.93 -15.81
C ARG A 14 1.95 -3.75 -15.19
N PHE A 15 0.83 -3.31 -15.78
CA PHE A 15 0.03 -2.24 -15.23
C PHE A 15 -0.47 -2.58 -13.82
N ILE A 16 -0.98 -3.78 -13.58
CA ILE A 16 -1.43 -4.23 -12.25
C ILE A 16 -0.29 -4.21 -11.23
N LEU A 17 0.89 -4.73 -11.58
CA LEU A 17 2.06 -4.76 -10.68
C LEU A 17 2.58 -3.35 -10.33
N ILE A 18 2.56 -2.43 -11.29
CA ILE A 18 2.96 -1.04 -11.07
C ILE A 18 1.90 -0.30 -10.26
N ALA A 19 0.63 -0.45 -10.64
CA ALA A 19 -0.50 0.21 -9.99
C ALA A 19 -0.65 -0.23 -8.53
N SER A 20 -0.43 -1.50 -8.20
CA SER A 20 -0.49 -1.99 -6.82
C SER A 20 0.58 -1.35 -5.92
N MET A 21 1.80 -1.18 -6.43
CA MET A 21 2.87 -0.48 -5.72
C MET A 21 2.55 1.02 -5.54
N ILE A 22 2.00 1.66 -6.59
CA ILE A 22 1.55 3.05 -6.50
C ILE A 22 0.43 3.20 -5.47
N ALA A 23 -0.51 2.25 -5.41
CA ALA A 23 -1.59 2.27 -4.43
C ALA A 23 -1.05 2.22 -2.99
N VAL A 24 -0.04 1.40 -2.71
CA VAL A 24 0.65 1.39 -1.39
C VAL A 24 1.21 2.78 -1.07
N MET A 25 1.93 3.41 -2.01
CA MET A 25 2.49 4.75 -1.80
C MET A 25 1.40 5.81 -1.57
N VAL A 26 0.29 5.75 -2.31
CA VAL A 26 -0.83 6.67 -2.14
C VAL A 26 -1.45 6.52 -0.75
N VAL A 27 -1.68 5.29 -0.30
CA VAL A 27 -2.27 5.04 1.03
C VAL A 27 -1.31 5.41 2.15
N GLU A 28 0.00 5.18 1.99
CA GLU A 28 1.03 5.64 2.94
C GLU A 28 1.02 7.17 3.07
N LEU A 29 0.98 7.90 1.95
CA LEU A 29 0.91 9.36 1.96
C LEU A 29 -0.36 9.88 2.66
N ILE A 30 -1.49 9.20 2.45
CA ILE A 30 -2.75 9.51 3.15
C ILE A 30 -2.60 9.23 4.65
N ASN A 31 -2.00 8.09 5.04
CA ASN A 31 -1.75 7.77 6.44
C ASN A 31 -0.88 8.85 7.11
N SER A 32 0.24 9.23 6.50
CA SER A 32 1.11 10.29 7.01
C SER A 32 0.41 11.65 7.11
N ALA A 33 -0.48 11.98 6.16
CA ALA A 33 -1.27 13.21 6.22
C ALA A 33 -2.27 13.20 7.38
N ILE A 34 -2.91 12.04 7.64
CA ILE A 34 -3.81 11.85 8.79
C ILE A 34 -3.03 11.98 10.10
N GLU A 35 -1.89 11.29 10.23
CA GLU A 35 -1.03 11.38 11.41
C GLU A 35 -0.58 12.81 11.68
N SER A 36 -0.08 13.52 10.65
CA SER A 36 0.34 14.91 10.76
C SER A 36 -0.79 15.85 11.21
N THR A 37 -2.01 15.59 10.74
CA THR A 37 -3.20 16.37 11.12
C THR A 37 -3.59 16.10 12.58
N LEU A 38 -3.59 14.82 12.98
CA LEU A 38 -3.92 14.41 14.33
C LEU A 38 -2.90 14.90 15.37
N ASP A 39 -1.61 14.87 15.03
CA ASP A 39 -0.54 15.36 15.89
C ASP A 39 -0.61 16.88 16.08
N ARG A 40 -1.13 17.62 15.09
CA ARG A 40 -1.38 19.05 15.21
C ARG A 40 -2.57 19.38 16.12
N VAL A 41 -3.63 18.57 16.10
CA VAL A 41 -4.90 18.85 16.80
C VAL A 41 -4.88 18.38 18.26
N SER A 42 -4.13 17.32 18.59
CA SER A 42 -4.21 16.63 19.88
C SER A 42 -2.97 16.90 20.73
N LEU A 43 -3.03 17.84 21.67
CA LEU A 43 -1.98 18.02 22.71
C LEU A 43 -2.11 17.00 23.85
N GLU A 44 -3.30 16.45 24.09
CA GLU A 44 -3.55 15.31 24.97
C GLU A 44 -3.89 14.05 24.15
N HIS A 45 -3.42 12.88 24.58
CA HIS A 45 -3.73 11.61 23.91
C HIS A 45 -5.22 11.25 24.09
N HIS A 46 -6.04 11.50 23.06
CA HIS A 46 -7.42 11.04 23.04
C HIS A 46 -7.55 9.64 22.42
N LEU A 47 -8.40 8.79 23.03
CA LEU A 47 -8.71 7.44 22.55
C LEU A 47 -9.14 7.39 21.07
N LEU A 48 -9.83 8.42 20.58
CA LEU A 48 -10.26 8.53 19.19
C LEU A 48 -9.09 8.80 18.23
N THR A 49 -8.10 9.60 18.66
CA THR A 49 -6.87 9.87 17.91
C THR A 49 -6.06 8.59 17.72
N GLY A 50 -5.95 7.76 18.77
CA GLY A 50 -5.30 6.45 18.68
C GLY A 50 -5.96 5.55 17.62
N ARG A 51 -7.29 5.41 17.68
CA ARG A 51 -8.04 4.60 16.69
C ARG A 51 -7.88 5.10 15.26
N ALA A 52 -7.84 6.41 15.05
CA ALA A 52 -7.66 6.97 13.71
C ALA A 52 -6.27 6.61 13.13
N LYS A 53 -5.22 6.62 13.95
CA LYS A 53 -3.87 6.17 13.55
C LYS A 53 -3.83 4.67 13.24
N ASP A 54 -4.50 3.85 14.06
CA ASP A 54 -4.60 2.41 13.83
C ASP A 54 -5.28 2.09 12.50
N TYR A 55 -6.38 2.77 12.17
CA TYR A 55 -7.08 2.58 10.90
C TYR A 55 -6.24 2.99 9.68
N GLY A 56 -5.49 4.08 9.79
CA GLY A 56 -4.58 4.50 8.73
C GLY A 56 -3.47 3.46 8.48
N SER A 57 -2.85 2.97 9.56
CA SER A 57 -1.83 1.91 9.47
C SER A 57 -2.39 0.58 8.96
N LEU A 58 -3.62 0.22 9.33
CA LEU A 58 -4.32 -0.96 8.79
C LEU A 58 -4.61 -0.83 7.30
N ALA A 59 -4.96 0.36 6.82
CA ALA A 59 -5.16 0.60 5.39
C ALA A 59 -3.87 0.36 4.60
N VAL A 60 -2.73 0.86 5.10
CA VAL A 60 -1.40 0.59 4.52
C VAL A 60 -1.13 -0.92 4.48
N LEU A 61 -1.33 -1.62 5.60
CA LEU A 61 -1.13 -3.07 5.68
C LEU A 61 -1.98 -3.83 4.64
N LEU A 62 -3.26 -3.46 4.49
CA LEU A 62 -4.14 -4.08 3.50
C LEU A 62 -3.64 -3.84 2.07
N THR A 63 -3.17 -2.63 1.74
CA THR A 63 -2.59 -2.38 0.42
C THR A 63 -1.29 -3.16 0.17
N LEU A 64 -0.46 -3.34 1.20
CA LEU A 64 0.73 -4.19 1.11
C LEU A 64 0.36 -5.65 0.83
N ILE A 65 -0.65 -6.19 1.51
CA ILE A 65 -1.15 -7.55 1.27
C ILE A 65 -1.65 -7.69 -0.17
N ILE A 66 -2.41 -6.72 -0.68
CA ILE A 66 -2.87 -6.70 -2.08
C ILE A 66 -1.68 -6.71 -3.04
N SER A 67 -0.69 -5.84 -2.80
CA SER A 67 0.52 -5.77 -3.63
C SER A 67 1.27 -7.10 -3.63
N ILE A 68 1.56 -7.68 -2.46
CA ILE A 68 2.25 -8.97 -2.33
C ILE A 68 1.47 -10.08 -3.04
N THR A 69 0.15 -10.11 -2.88
CA THR A 69 -0.71 -11.12 -3.50
C THR A 69 -0.68 -11.01 -5.03
N ALA A 70 -0.81 -9.80 -5.58
CA ALA A 70 -0.74 -9.56 -7.01
C ALA A 70 0.61 -10.00 -7.60
N TRP A 71 1.70 -9.65 -6.93
CA TRP A 71 3.05 -10.07 -7.32
C TRP A 71 3.21 -11.59 -7.27
N THR A 72 2.80 -12.23 -6.18
CA THR A 72 2.95 -13.67 -5.99
C THR A 72 2.15 -14.46 -7.02
N LEU A 73 0.89 -14.08 -7.26
CA LEU A 73 0.01 -14.75 -8.23
C LEU A 73 0.54 -14.64 -9.66
N LEU A 74 0.96 -13.44 -10.08
CA LEU A 74 1.46 -13.22 -11.44
C LEU A 74 2.83 -13.88 -11.66
N LEU A 75 3.72 -13.87 -10.67
CA LEU A 75 4.97 -14.61 -10.75
C LEU A 75 4.73 -16.11 -10.78
N TRP A 76 3.85 -16.63 -9.92
CA TRP A 76 3.51 -18.04 -9.90
C TRP A 76 2.98 -18.49 -11.25
N HIS A 77 1.98 -17.79 -11.79
CA HIS A 77 1.40 -18.07 -13.10
C HIS A 77 2.41 -18.00 -14.26
N ARG A 78 3.46 -17.18 -14.11
CA ARG A 78 4.50 -17.04 -15.13
C ARG A 78 5.51 -18.18 -15.13
N PHE A 79 5.79 -18.78 -13.98
CA PHE A 79 6.85 -19.77 -13.81
C PHE A 79 6.36 -21.21 -13.59
N PHE A 80 5.10 -21.41 -13.21
CA PHE A 80 4.48 -22.72 -12.93
C PHE A 80 3.15 -22.85 -13.66
#